data_AF-A0A021VLA0-F1
#
_entry.id   AF-A0A021VLA0-F1
#
_cell.length_a   1.000
_cell.length_b   1.000
_cell.length_c   1.000
_cell.angle_alpha   90.00
_cell.angle_beta   90.00
_cell.angle_gamma   90.00
#
_symmetry.space_group_name_H-M   'P 1'
#
loop_
_entity.id
_entity.type
_entity.pdbx_description
1 polymer ?
#
loop_
_entity_poly.entity_id
_entity_poly.type
_entity_poly.pdbx_seq_one_letter_code
_entity_poly.pdbx_strand_id
1 'polypeptide(L)' 'DGCFWHGCPEHATQPASNTAWWAAKLAANVQRDRETDAHLHAIGWAVLRFWEHADMEVAADLVAQSWAKAQGAPRPDR' A
#
# COMPACT_ATOMS: atom_id res chain seq x y z
N ASP A 1 0.26 1.21 -5.43
CA ASP A 1 -0.45 2.44 -5.07
C ASP A 1 -0.19 3.54 -6.07
N GLY A 2 -1.25 3.96 -6.77
CA GLY A 2 -1.15 5.15 -7.62
C GLY A 2 -0.90 6.41 -6.80
N CYS A 3 0.03 7.26 -7.22
CA CYS A 3 0.52 8.39 -6.42
C CYS A 3 -0.58 9.38 -6.09
N PHE A 4 -1.38 9.69 -7.11
CA PHE A 4 -2.51 10.61 -6.98
C PHE A 4 -3.57 10.08 -6.01
N TRP A 5 -3.96 8.81 -6.16
CA TRP A 5 -5.12 8.24 -5.46
C TRP A 5 -4.89 7.95 -3.99
N HIS A 6 -3.65 7.68 -3.62
CA HIS A 6 -3.26 7.17 -2.29
C HIS A 6 -2.34 8.13 -1.53
N GLY A 7 -2.17 9.38 -2.02
CA GLY A 7 -1.46 10.41 -1.28
C GLY A 7 0.04 10.16 -1.17
N CYS A 8 0.69 9.82 -2.29
CA CYS A 8 2.14 9.68 -2.36
C CYS A 8 2.87 10.93 -1.81
N PRO A 9 3.88 10.79 -0.94
CA PRO A 9 4.61 11.92 -0.37
C PRO A 9 5.42 12.71 -1.40
N GLU A 10 5.75 12.11 -2.54
CA GLU A 10 6.60 12.72 -3.59
C GLU A 10 5.78 13.33 -4.74
N HIS A 11 4.76 12.61 -5.22
CA HIS A 11 4.07 12.92 -6.47
C HIS A 11 2.58 13.26 -6.30
N ALA A 12 2.02 13.20 -5.08
CA ALA A 12 0.62 13.56 -4.91
C ALA A 12 0.36 15.02 -5.29
N THR A 13 -0.75 15.25 -5.98
CA THR A 13 -1.20 16.58 -6.39
C THR A 13 -2.61 16.84 -5.90
N GLN A 14 -2.96 18.11 -5.73
CA GLN A 14 -4.32 18.53 -5.37
C GLN A 14 -5.01 19.15 -6.58
N PRO A 15 -6.16 18.59 -7.03
CA PRO A 15 -6.92 19.18 -8.12
C PRO A 15 -7.44 20.57 -7.75
N ALA A 16 -7.29 21.54 -8.67
CA ALA A 16 -7.72 22.92 -8.45
C ALA A 16 -9.24 23.12 -8.47
N SER A 17 -9.98 22.21 -9.11
CA SER A 17 -11.44 22.22 -9.18
C SER A 17 -12.03 21.19 -8.22
N ASN A 18 -13.13 21.54 -7.54
CA ASN A 18 -13.81 20.67 -6.56
C ASN A 18 -12.88 20.22 -5.41
N THR A 19 -12.04 21.14 -4.93
CA THR A 19 -10.95 20.90 -3.96
C THR A 19 -11.41 20.19 -2.70
N ALA A 20 -12.52 20.65 -2.10
CA ALA A 20 -13.05 20.07 -0.86
C ALA A 20 -13.47 18.60 -1.05
N TRP A 21 -14.13 18.28 -2.17
CA TRP A 21 -14.52 16.92 -2.49
C TRP A 21 -13.30 16.03 -2.73
N TRP A 22 -12.31 16.52 -3.49
CA TRP A 22 -11.09 15.76 -3.75
C TRP A 22 -10.28 15.51 -2.49
N ALA A 23 -10.11 16.51 -1.62
CA ALA A 23 -9.44 16.35 -0.34
C ALA A 23 -10.12 15.28 0.52
N ALA A 24 -11.45 15.32 0.63
CA ALA A 24 -12.21 14.30 1.36
C ALA A 24 -12.08 12.91 0.73
N LYS A 25 -12.14 12.82 -0.61
CA LYS A 25 -12.04 11.56 -1.34
C LYS A 25 -10.68 10.90 -1.18
N LEU A 26 -9.59 11.67 -1.36
CA LEU A 26 -8.23 11.17 -1.22
C LEU A 26 -7.92 10.79 0.23
N ALA A 27 -8.37 11.58 1.22
CA ALA A 27 -8.24 11.23 2.63
C ALA A 27 -8.97 9.92 2.96
N ALA A 28 -10.18 9.72 2.43
CA ALA A 28 -10.93 8.48 2.63
C ALA A 28 -10.28 7.26 1.95
N ASN A 29 -9.55 7.45 0.85
CA ASN A 29 -8.75 6.37 0.25
C ASN A 29 -7.60 5.97 1.17
N VAL A 30 -6.81 6.95 1.65
CA VAL A 30 -5.69 6.70 2.58
C VAL A 30 -6.17 6.08 3.90
N GLN A 31 -7.35 6.45 4.38
CA GLN A 31 -7.92 5.83 5.57
C GLN A 31 -8.31 4.36 5.32
N ARG A 32 -8.99 4.07 4.21
CA ARG A 32 -9.35 2.69 3.83
C ARG A 32 -8.13 1.79 3.63
N ASP A 33 -7.09 2.36 3.06
CA ASP A 33 -5.78 1.72 2.89
C ASP A 33 -5.23 1.24 4.24
N ARG A 34 -5.18 2.12 5.25
CA ARG A 34 -4.72 1.78 6.60
C ARG A 34 -5.57 0.72 7.27
N GLU A 35 -6.89 0.81 7.10
CA GLU A 35 -7.84 -0.17 7.64
C GLU A 35 -7.64 -1.56 7.01
N THR A 36 -7.42 -1.58 5.69
CA THR A 36 -7.17 -2.82 4.94
C THR A 36 -5.85 -3.45 5.37
N ASP A 37 -4.78 -2.66 5.47
CA ASP A 37 -3.47 -3.13 5.92
C ASP A 37 -3.56 -3.70 7.34
N ALA A 38 -4.23 -2.98 8.26
CA ALA A 38 -4.44 -3.45 9.63
C ALA A 38 -5.24 -4.75 9.69
N HIS A 39 -6.31 -4.86 8.90
CA HIS A 39 -7.13 -6.08 8.85
C HIS A 39 -6.36 -7.28 8.31
N LEU A 40 -5.63 -7.10 7.21
CA LEU A 40 -4.81 -8.15 6.60
C LEU A 40 -3.72 -8.63 7.56
N HIS A 41 -3.03 -7.72 8.24
CA HIS A 41 -2.07 -8.07 9.27
C HIS A 41 -2.71 -8.82 10.44
N ALA A 42 -3.89 -8.40 10.91
CA ALA A 42 -4.59 -9.04 12.01
C ALA A 42 -4.96 -10.50 11.73
N ILE A 43 -5.20 -10.87 10.47
CA ILE A 43 -5.50 -12.24 10.04
C ILE A 43 -4.25 -12.99 9.50
N GLY A 44 -3.06 -12.45 9.72
CA GLY A 44 -1.80 -13.14 9.45
C GLY A 44 -1.21 -12.96 8.04
N TRP A 45 -1.73 -12.04 7.23
CA TRP A 45 -1.12 -11.70 5.95
C TRP A 45 0.06 -10.75 6.13
N ALA A 46 1.14 -11.02 5.38
CA ALA A 46 2.14 -10.02 5.09
C ALA A 46 1.60 -9.10 3.97
N VAL A 47 1.67 -7.79 4.19
CA VAL A 47 1.22 -6.78 3.22
C VAL A 47 2.46 -6.08 2.66
N LEU A 48 2.59 -6.07 1.35
CA LEU A 48 3.62 -5.32 0.62
C LEU A 48 2.93 -4.34 -0.31
N ARG A 49 3.32 -3.06 -0.22
CA ARG A 49 2.77 -1.99 -1.04
C ARG A 49 3.91 -1.22 -1.68
N PHE A 50 3.72 -0.89 -2.95
CA PHE A 50 4.70 -0.18 -3.75
C PHE A 50 3.98 0.98 -4.43
N TRP A 51 4.57 2.16 -4.40
CA TRP A 51 4.09 3.30 -5.18
C TRP A 51 4.21 3.00 -6.68
N GLU A 52 3.35 3.60 -7.50
CA GLU A 52 3.40 3.42 -8.97
C GLU A 52 4.72 3.92 -9.57
N HIS A 53 5.40 4.84 -8.89
CA HIS A 53 6.71 5.35 -9.28
C HIS A 53 7.88 4.54 -8.71
N ALA A 54 7.61 3.47 -7.97
CA ALA A 54 8.67 2.63 -7.45
C ALA A 54 9.43 1.95 -8.59
N ASP A 55 10.74 1.83 -8.43
CA ASP A 55 11.55 1.03 -9.32
C ASP A 55 11.07 -0.43 -9.32
N MET A 56 10.82 -0.98 -10.50
CA MET A 56 10.21 -2.30 -10.66
C MET A 56 11.16 -3.43 -10.24
N GLU A 57 12.47 -3.26 -10.44
CA GLU A 57 13.47 -4.27 -10.06
C GLU A 57 13.58 -4.32 -8.54
N VAL A 58 13.63 -3.15 -7.88
CA VAL A 58 13.61 -3.06 -6.41
C VAL A 58 12.33 -3.66 -5.82
N ALA A 59 11.16 -3.37 -6.43
CA ALA A 59 9.90 -3.92 -5.97
C ALA A 59 9.85 -5.45 -6.10
N ALA A 60 10.31 -5.99 -7.25
CA ALA A 60 10.38 -7.43 -7.49
C ALA A 60 11.32 -8.12 -6.50
N ASP A 61 12.48 -7.54 -6.23
CA ASP A 61 13.44 -8.07 -5.25
C ASP A 61 12.86 -8.14 -3.85
N LEU A 62 12.14 -7.10 -3.41
CA LEU A 62 11.49 -7.08 -2.10
C LEU A 62 10.38 -8.14 -2.00
N VAL A 63 9.63 -8.37 -3.08
CA VAL A 63 8.64 -9.46 -3.13
C VAL A 63 9.33 -10.81 -3.02
N ALA A 64 10.38 -11.07 -3.81
CA ALA A 64 11.12 -12.32 -3.80
C ALA A 64 11.73 -12.61 -2.41
N GLN A 65 12.34 -11.61 -1.77
CA GLN A 65 12.90 -11.71 -0.43
C GLN A 65 11.82 -12.00 0.63
N SER A 66 10.69 -11.29 0.56
CA SER A 66 9.58 -11.48 1.49
C SER A 66 8.96 -12.87 1.36
N TRP A 67 8.83 -13.36 0.13
CA TRP A 67 8.36 -14.71 -0.15
C TRP A 67 9.32 -15.77 0.39
N ALA A 68 10.62 -15.66 0.11
CA ALA A 68 11.63 -16.59 0.63
C ALA A 68 11.61 -16.67 2.17
N LYS A 69 11.47 -15.52 2.84
CA LYS A 69 11.32 -15.44 4.30
C LYS A 69 10.05 -16.16 4.78
N ALA A 70 8.93 -15.96 4.11
CA ALA A 70 7.66 -16.59 4.48
C ALA A 70 7.70 -18.12 4.34
N GLN A 71 8.41 -18.64 3.33
CA GLN A 71 8.55 -20.09 3.10
C GLN A 71 9.42 -20.78 4.15
N GLY A 72 10.31 -20.04 4.82
CA GLY A 72 11.11 -20.55 5.94
C GLY A 72 10.42 -20.47 7.31
N ALA A 73 9.25 -19.85 7.40
CA ALA A 73 8.51 -19.72 8.66
C ALA A 73 7.66 -20.98 8.93
N PRO A 74 7.55 -21.43 10.20
CA PRO A 74 6.60 -22.48 10.54
C PRO A 74 5.19 -22.04 10.15
N ARG A 75 4.44 -22.93 9.49
CA ARG A 75 3.04 -22.64 9.12
C ARG A 75 2.23 -22.41 10.40
N PRO A 76 1.41 -21.34 10.49
CA PRO A 76 0.49 -21.18 11.60
C PRO A 76 -0.54 -22.32 11.58
N ASP A 77 -0.88 -22.83 12.76
CA ASP A 77 -1.96 -23.81 12.93
C ASP A 77 -3.28 -23.24 12.40
N ARG A 78 -3.97 -24.02 11.57
CA ARG A 78 -5.25 -23.68 10.94
C ARG A 78 -6.41 -23.71 11.93
#